data_AF-A0A8T4R1S7-F1
#
_entry.id   AF-A0A8T4R1S7-F1
#
_cell.length_a   1.000
_cell.length_b   1.000
_cell.length_c   1.000
_cell.angle_alpha   90.00
_cell.angle_beta   90.00
_cell.angle_gamma   90.00
#
_symmetry.space_group_name_H-M   'P 1'
#
loop_
_entity.id
_entity.type
_entity.pdbx_description
1 polymer ?
#
loop_
_entity_poly.entity_id
_entity_poly.type
_entity_poly.pdbx_seq_one_letter_code
_entity_poly.pdbx_strand_id
1 'polypeptide(L)'
;MAEEQVCSPSMRKYFQEIETEVTRSYKLANQARALNLDPEDHVDIIRTQNMAERVAGLISIVAPQLLHTNLAERIPELEKEYGKLDWRVGFKVAEEVAKENFCKFSSKEEAMEVAIRVGFAYLTLGIVSAPLEGFVGLKIKKRLDNGQPYFSLNYAGPVRGAGGTAAATSVLLSDYVRVKMGYAEYDPTEEEVKRFATEIHDYHERVTNLQYHPSTEEIEFLARHVPVEINGDPTEKFEVSQHKDIPRIETNRIRGGICLVMAEGIAQKAPKLWKRLSVWGKDMGMNWDFLAEFLELQKQIKAKREVKKEAKSEEKLTPTVFPVFLLSALILPPCRY
;
A
#
# COMPACT_ATOMS: atom_id res chain seq x y z
N MET A 1 -12.19 -3.75 30.12
CA MET A 1 -12.60 -5.12 30.52
C MET A 1 -12.44 -6.02 29.31
N ALA A 2 -11.54 -7.01 29.36
CA ALA A 2 -11.38 -7.97 28.26
C ALA A 2 -12.71 -8.70 28.04
N GLU A 3 -13.18 -8.78 26.79
CA GLU A 3 -14.35 -9.59 26.43
C GLU A 3 -14.11 -11.02 26.96
N GLU A 4 -15.00 -11.51 27.82
CA GLU A 4 -14.87 -12.84 28.39
C GLU A 4 -14.90 -13.85 27.25
N GLN A 5 -13.78 -14.55 27.05
CA GLN A 5 -13.61 -15.48 25.94
C GLN A 5 -14.65 -16.59 26.08
N VAL A 6 -15.68 -16.56 25.24
CA VAL A 6 -16.74 -17.58 25.20
C VAL A 6 -16.11 -18.88 24.71
N CYS A 7 -15.70 -19.74 25.63
CA CYS A 7 -15.02 -21.00 25.35
C CYS A 7 -15.44 -22.08 26.35
N SER A 8 -15.35 -23.35 25.93
CA SER A 8 -15.62 -24.48 26.81
C SER A 8 -14.57 -24.57 27.92
N PRO A 9 -14.86 -25.26 29.05
CA PRO A 9 -13.86 -25.48 30.10
C PRO A 9 -12.59 -26.16 29.60
N SER A 10 -12.70 -27.09 28.63
CA SER A 10 -11.55 -27.75 28.01
C SER A 10 -10.69 -26.80 27.19
N MET A 11 -11.31 -25.90 26.41
CA MET A 11 -10.58 -24.86 25.65
C MET A 11 -9.93 -23.85 26.59
N ARG A 12 -10.60 -23.46 27.68
CA ARG A 12 -10.03 -22.57 28.70
C ARG A 12 -8.77 -23.17 29.32
N LYS A 13 -8.81 -24.46 29.66
CA LYS A 13 -7.63 -25.19 30.16
C LYS A 13 -6.50 -25.22 29.13
N TYR A 14 -6.81 -25.53 27.87
CA TYR A 14 -5.84 -25.53 26.78
C TYR A 14 -5.15 -24.16 26.60
N PHE A 15 -5.90 -23.06 26.60
CA PHE A 15 -5.31 -21.71 26.52
C PHE A 15 -4.44 -21.38 27.74
N GLN A 16 -4.85 -21.79 28.94
CA GLN A 16 -4.05 -21.61 30.17
C GLN A 16 -2.73 -22.39 30.12
N GLU A 17 -2.73 -23.60 29.56
CA GLU A 17 -1.50 -24.39 29.37
C GLU A 17 -0.53 -23.68 28.42
N ILE A 18 -1.02 -23.18 27.28
CA ILE A 18 -0.20 -22.37 26.35
C ILE A 18 0.34 -21.13 27.04
N GLU A 19 -0.51 -20.36 27.72
CA GLU A 19 -0.13 -19.13 28.41
C GLU A 19 0.97 -19.38 29.46
N THR A 20 0.88 -20.49 30.18
CA THR A 20 1.87 -20.91 31.18
C THR A 20 3.23 -21.22 30.54
N GLU A 21 3.25 -22.01 29.46
CA GLU A 21 4.49 -22.37 28.78
C GLU A 21 5.14 -21.19 28.05
N VAL A 22 4.34 -20.32 27.44
CA VAL A 22 4.83 -19.07 26.84
C VAL A 22 5.44 -18.17 27.91
N THR A 23 4.76 -17.99 29.05
CA THR A 23 5.28 -17.17 30.15
C THR A 23 6.60 -17.74 30.70
N ARG A 24 6.69 -19.06 30.84
CA ARG A 24 7.94 -19.74 31.23
C ARG A 24 9.08 -19.47 30.24
N SER A 25 8.79 -19.52 28.95
CA SER A 25 9.76 -19.26 27.88
C SER A 25 10.23 -17.80 27.88
N TYR A 26 9.32 -16.84 28.05
CA TYR A 26 9.65 -15.42 28.17
C TYR A 26 10.54 -15.12 29.38
N LYS A 27 10.28 -15.76 30.53
CA LYS A 27 11.11 -15.59 31.73
C LYS A 27 12.56 -16.03 31.46
N LEU A 28 12.74 -17.19 30.82
CA LEU A 28 14.07 -17.68 30.45
C LEU A 28 14.75 -16.76 29.44
N ALA A 29 14.03 -16.32 28.40
CA ALA A 29 14.57 -15.43 27.38
C ALA A 29 15.00 -14.07 27.97
N ASN A 30 14.22 -13.47 28.87
CA ASN A 30 14.60 -12.24 29.56
C ASN A 30 15.82 -12.43 30.47
N GLN A 31 15.96 -13.58 31.14
CA GLN A 31 17.16 -13.89 31.91
C GLN A 31 18.41 -13.96 31.03
N ALA A 32 18.28 -14.49 29.81
CA ALA A 32 19.38 -14.52 28.84
C ALA A 32 19.70 -13.12 28.30
N ARG A 33 18.68 -12.34 27.92
CA ARG A 33 18.83 -10.97 27.39
C ARG A 33 19.46 -10.01 28.40
N ALA A 34 19.16 -10.19 29.69
CA ALA A 34 19.77 -9.43 30.78
C ALA A 34 21.30 -9.63 30.92
N LEU A 35 21.90 -10.59 30.20
CA LEU A 35 23.37 -10.73 30.10
C LEU A 35 24.00 -9.67 29.19
N ASN A 36 23.20 -8.84 28.48
CA ASN A 36 23.65 -7.77 27.59
C ASN A 36 24.56 -8.27 26.45
N LEU A 37 24.25 -9.45 25.91
CA LEU A 37 24.99 -10.06 24.78
C LEU A 37 24.27 -9.87 23.43
N ASP A 38 23.04 -9.37 23.46
CA ASP A 38 22.18 -9.09 22.32
C ASP A 38 22.00 -7.57 22.16
N PRO A 39 21.43 -7.08 21.03
CA PRO A 39 21.19 -5.64 20.81
C PRO A 39 20.33 -4.96 21.88
N GLU A 40 19.41 -5.72 22.49
CA GLU A 40 18.50 -5.26 23.55
C GLU A 40 18.66 -6.13 24.80
N ASP A 41 18.45 -5.55 25.97
CA ASP A 41 18.60 -6.19 27.29
C ASP A 41 17.33 -6.92 27.78
N HIS A 42 16.26 -6.88 26.99
CA HIS A 42 14.96 -7.51 27.24
C HIS A 42 14.49 -8.30 26.03
N VAL A 43 13.30 -8.91 26.11
CA VAL A 43 12.66 -9.55 24.97
C VAL A 43 11.83 -8.54 24.19
N ASP A 44 12.22 -8.34 22.93
CA ASP A 44 11.70 -7.29 22.04
C ASP A 44 10.38 -7.70 21.35
N ILE A 45 9.98 -8.97 21.49
CA ILE A 45 8.74 -9.52 20.93
C ILE A 45 7.59 -9.22 21.90
N ILE A 46 6.74 -8.26 21.55
CA ILE A 46 5.60 -7.86 22.39
C ILE A 46 4.49 -8.90 22.29
N ARG A 47 3.97 -9.32 23.45
CA ARG A 47 2.82 -10.22 23.54
C ARG A 47 1.53 -9.43 23.48
N THR A 48 0.57 -9.92 22.70
CA THR A 48 -0.73 -9.27 22.48
C THR A 48 -1.84 -10.31 22.45
N GLN A 49 -2.97 -10.03 23.08
CA GLN A 49 -4.10 -10.96 23.18
C GLN A 49 -5.13 -10.76 22.07
N ASN A 50 -5.23 -9.56 21.50
CA ASN A 50 -6.22 -9.21 20.49
C ASN A 50 -5.64 -8.29 19.39
N MET A 51 -6.46 -7.97 18.39
CA MET A 51 -6.05 -7.13 17.27
C MET A 51 -5.69 -5.71 17.70
N ALA A 52 -6.43 -5.11 18.62
CA ALA A 52 -6.18 -3.74 19.06
C ALA A 52 -4.84 -3.62 19.79
N GLU A 53 -4.52 -4.60 20.63
CA GLU A 53 -3.21 -4.72 21.27
C GLU A 53 -2.10 -4.99 20.24
N ARG A 54 -2.35 -5.79 19.19
CA ARG A 54 -1.38 -5.92 18.07
C ARG A 54 -1.09 -4.60 17.38
N VAL A 55 -2.12 -3.80 17.12
CA VAL A 55 -1.95 -2.48 16.50
C VAL A 55 -1.10 -1.57 17.39
N ALA A 56 -1.45 -1.46 18.68
CA ALA A 56 -0.71 -0.64 19.62
C ALA A 56 0.74 -1.15 19.83
N GLY A 57 0.91 -2.46 20.02
CA GLY A 57 2.19 -3.11 20.22
C GLY A 57 3.11 -2.97 18.99
N LEU A 58 2.59 -3.19 17.78
CA LEU A 58 3.37 -3.03 16.55
C LEU A 58 3.91 -1.60 16.39
N ILE A 59 3.07 -0.59 16.63
CA ILE A 59 3.50 0.81 16.46
C ILE A 59 4.35 1.29 17.64
N SER A 60 4.25 0.66 18.82
CA SER A 60 5.08 1.01 19.97
C SER A 60 6.59 0.84 19.72
N ILE A 61 6.99 0.07 18.69
CA ILE A 61 8.38 -0.04 18.25
C ILE A 61 8.95 1.33 17.83
N VAL A 62 8.13 2.17 17.21
CA VAL A 62 8.53 3.52 16.76
C VAL A 62 7.96 4.64 17.63
N ALA A 63 6.89 4.36 18.39
CA ALA A 63 6.26 5.30 19.31
C ALA A 63 5.90 4.61 20.64
N PRO A 64 6.89 4.32 21.51
CA PRO A 64 6.70 3.59 22.77
C PRO A 64 5.63 4.20 23.68
N GLN A 65 5.47 5.52 23.62
CA GLN A 65 4.47 6.28 24.37
C GLN A 65 3.03 5.80 24.15
N LEU A 66 2.71 5.19 22.99
CA LEU A 66 1.37 4.69 22.71
C LEU A 66 1.00 3.45 23.51
N LEU A 67 1.98 2.64 23.93
CA LEU A 67 1.74 1.39 24.65
C LEU A 67 1.04 1.62 25.99
N HIS A 68 1.27 2.77 26.60
CA HIS A 68 0.72 3.15 27.92
C HIS A 68 -0.54 4.01 27.82
N THR A 69 -1.22 3.99 26.67
CA THR A 69 -2.45 4.76 26.41
C THR A 69 -3.67 3.83 26.30
N ASN A 70 -4.87 4.42 26.29
CA ASN A 70 -6.12 3.72 26.05
C ASN A 70 -6.40 3.45 24.55
N LEU A 71 -5.39 3.51 23.67
CA LEU A 71 -5.54 3.26 22.23
C LEU A 71 -6.17 1.88 21.94
N ALA A 72 -5.69 0.84 22.61
CA ALA A 72 -6.19 -0.53 22.42
C ALA A 72 -7.64 -0.70 22.89
N GLU A 73 -8.08 0.11 23.87
CA GLU A 73 -9.46 0.11 24.36
C GLU A 73 -10.39 0.90 23.43
N ARG A 74 -9.85 1.96 22.80
CA ARG A 74 -10.61 2.84 21.91
C ARG A 74 -10.97 2.18 20.57
N ILE A 75 -10.13 1.29 20.05
CA ILE A 75 -10.41 0.59 18.78
C ILE A 75 -11.74 -0.20 18.84
N PRO A 76 -11.99 -1.08 19.84
CA PRO A 76 -13.28 -1.75 19.98
C PRO A 76 -14.49 -0.83 20.14
N GLU A 77 -14.33 0.35 20.73
CA GLU A 77 -15.41 1.34 20.83
C GLU A 77 -15.80 1.87 19.45
N LEU A 78 -14.80 2.22 18.63
CA LEU A 78 -15.01 2.61 17.25
C LEU A 78 -15.57 1.46 16.40
N GLU A 79 -15.17 0.22 16.64
CA GLU A 79 -15.76 -0.94 15.97
C GLU A 79 -17.25 -1.16 16.32
N LYS A 80 -17.70 -0.75 17.51
CA LYS A 80 -19.13 -0.76 17.86
C LYS A 80 -19.92 0.31 17.09
N GLU A 81 -19.27 1.43 16.77
CA GLU A 81 -19.87 2.55 16.04
C GLU A 81 -19.93 2.28 14.52
N TYR A 82 -18.81 1.89 13.91
CA TYR A 82 -18.68 1.75 12.45
C TYR A 82 -18.84 0.31 11.95
N GLY A 83 -18.69 -0.68 12.84
CA GLY A 83 -18.59 -2.09 12.51
C GLY A 83 -17.15 -2.61 12.58
N LYS A 84 -17.01 -3.90 12.94
CA LYS A 84 -15.72 -4.59 13.00
C LYS A 84 -15.01 -4.55 11.65
N LEU A 85 -13.71 -4.25 11.65
CA LEU A 85 -12.86 -4.18 10.46
C LEU A 85 -13.29 -3.14 9.39
N ASP A 86 -14.16 -2.20 9.73
CA ASP A 86 -14.48 -1.09 8.83
C ASP A 86 -13.29 -0.12 8.72
N TRP A 87 -12.98 0.36 7.51
CA TRP A 87 -11.85 1.27 7.27
C TRP A 87 -11.97 2.57 8.06
N ARG A 88 -13.21 3.02 8.31
CA ARG A 88 -13.50 4.24 9.07
C ARG A 88 -12.97 4.17 10.50
N VAL A 89 -12.88 2.98 11.10
CA VAL A 89 -12.25 2.80 12.41
C VAL A 89 -10.76 3.17 12.36
N GLY A 90 -10.03 2.64 11.38
CA GLY A 90 -8.62 2.96 11.17
C GLY A 90 -8.38 4.44 10.87
N PHE A 91 -9.32 5.08 10.17
CA PHE A 91 -9.25 6.51 9.86
C PHE A 91 -9.49 7.33 11.13
N LYS A 92 -10.55 7.00 11.88
CA LYS A 92 -10.93 7.76 13.06
C LYS A 92 -9.90 7.65 14.17
N VAL A 93 -9.34 6.46 14.40
CA VAL A 93 -8.25 6.29 15.38
C VAL A 93 -7.01 7.07 14.96
N ALA A 94 -6.67 7.11 13.66
CA ALA A 94 -5.57 7.94 13.17
C ALA A 94 -5.84 9.44 13.38
N GLU A 95 -7.07 9.93 13.13
CA GLU A 95 -7.42 11.33 13.44
C GLU A 95 -7.23 11.64 14.93
N GLU A 96 -7.70 10.75 15.83
CA GLU A 96 -7.57 10.93 17.27
C GLU A 96 -6.09 10.93 17.72
N VAL A 97 -5.24 10.08 17.12
CA VAL A 97 -3.78 10.09 17.36
C VAL A 97 -3.12 11.35 16.81
N ALA A 98 -3.46 11.78 15.59
CA ALA A 98 -2.88 12.98 14.97
C ALA A 98 -3.22 14.26 15.75
N LYS A 99 -4.38 14.27 16.41
CA LYS A 99 -4.83 15.35 17.32
C LYS A 99 -4.23 15.26 18.73
N GLU A 100 -3.36 14.27 18.98
CA GLU A 100 -2.72 14.02 20.26
C GLU A 100 -3.70 13.74 21.41
N ASN A 101 -4.81 13.05 21.13
CA ASN A 101 -5.81 12.72 22.16
C ASN A 101 -5.31 11.66 23.15
N PHE A 102 -4.32 10.84 22.77
CA PHE A 102 -3.79 9.74 23.58
C PHE A 102 -2.49 10.08 24.29
N CYS A 103 -1.57 10.75 23.59
CA CYS A 103 -0.26 11.14 24.09
C CYS A 103 0.29 12.32 23.30
N LYS A 104 1.33 12.96 23.84
CA LYS A 104 2.06 14.04 23.17
C LYS A 104 3.23 13.51 22.35
N PHE A 105 3.52 14.17 21.24
CA PHE A 105 4.66 13.89 20.37
C PHE A 105 5.62 15.08 20.37
N SER A 106 6.85 14.88 19.87
CA SER A 106 7.84 15.96 19.79
C SER A 106 7.46 17.02 18.76
N SER A 107 6.71 16.62 17.73
CA SER A 107 6.26 17.50 16.66
C SER A 107 4.90 17.07 16.10
N LYS A 108 4.22 18.01 15.43
CA LYS A 108 2.99 17.70 14.69
C LYS A 108 3.23 16.71 13.56
N GLU A 109 4.40 16.76 12.92
CA GLU A 109 4.78 15.84 11.85
C GLU A 109 4.90 14.41 12.40
N GLU A 110 5.57 14.23 13.53
CA GLU A 110 5.64 12.94 14.23
C GLU A 110 4.24 12.43 14.63
N ALA A 111 3.39 13.29 15.21
CA ALA A 111 2.03 12.90 15.58
C ALA A 111 1.22 12.39 14.36
N MET A 112 1.32 13.07 13.23
CA MET A 112 0.64 12.67 11.99
C MET A 112 1.25 11.42 11.36
N GLU A 113 2.58 11.26 11.41
CA GLU A 113 3.24 10.05 10.93
C GLU A 113 2.79 8.84 11.75
N VAL A 114 2.87 8.93 13.07
CA VAL A 114 2.45 7.85 13.98
C VAL A 114 0.97 7.55 13.81
N ALA A 115 0.12 8.56 13.64
CA ALA A 115 -1.29 8.38 13.32
C ALA A 115 -1.54 7.56 12.06
N ILE A 116 -0.84 7.89 10.97
CA ILE A 116 -0.92 7.13 9.71
C ILE A 116 -0.48 5.68 9.94
N ARG A 117 0.61 5.45 10.70
CA ARG A 117 1.08 4.11 11.05
C ARG A 117 0.04 3.32 11.86
N VAL A 118 -0.60 3.93 12.86
CA VAL A 118 -1.67 3.30 13.66
C VAL A 118 -2.84 2.90 12.79
N GLY A 119 -3.35 3.81 11.96
CA GLY A 119 -4.46 3.50 11.06
C GLY A 119 -4.07 2.42 10.05
N PHE A 120 -2.85 2.45 9.51
CA PHE A 120 -2.36 1.44 8.56
C PHE A 120 -2.18 0.06 9.22
N ALA A 121 -1.70 0.03 10.47
CA ALA A 121 -1.63 -1.19 11.27
C ALA A 121 -3.03 -1.79 11.50
N TYR A 122 -4.03 -0.96 11.82
CA TYR A 122 -5.42 -1.43 11.93
C TYR A 122 -5.94 -2.01 10.61
N LEU A 123 -5.74 -1.30 9.49
CA LEU A 123 -6.17 -1.73 8.15
C LEU A 123 -5.54 -3.07 7.72
N THR A 124 -4.41 -3.42 8.32
CA THR A 124 -3.66 -4.66 8.08
C THR A 124 -3.74 -5.65 9.25
N LEU A 125 -4.67 -5.46 10.20
CA LEU A 125 -4.91 -6.32 11.36
C LEU A 125 -3.71 -6.47 12.32
N GLY A 126 -2.68 -5.63 12.17
CA GLY A 126 -1.42 -5.70 12.89
C GLY A 126 -0.62 -6.98 12.63
N ILE A 127 -0.74 -7.58 11.44
CA ILE A 127 -0.06 -8.86 11.10
C ILE A 127 1.03 -8.72 10.04
N VAL A 128 1.25 -7.51 9.50
CA VAL A 128 2.27 -7.25 8.47
C VAL A 128 3.21 -6.14 8.92
N SER A 129 4.44 -6.14 8.40
CA SER A 129 5.44 -5.11 8.74
C SER A 129 5.27 -3.79 7.98
N ALA A 130 4.36 -3.72 7.01
CA ALA A 130 4.20 -2.54 6.14
C ALA A 130 3.96 -1.20 6.88
N PRO A 131 3.25 -1.13 8.03
CA PRO A 131 3.15 0.11 8.81
C PRO A 131 4.49 0.61 9.38
N LEU A 132 5.50 -0.26 9.50
CA LEU A 132 6.84 0.07 9.99
C LEU A 132 7.84 0.21 8.84
N GLU A 133 7.90 -0.80 7.97
CA GLU A 133 8.94 -0.93 6.94
C GLU A 133 8.46 -0.50 5.54
N GLY A 134 7.15 -0.52 5.30
CA GLY A 134 6.55 -0.19 4.01
C GLY A 134 6.26 1.30 3.88
N PHE A 135 5.65 1.90 4.89
CA PHE A 135 5.55 3.34 5.06
C PHE A 135 6.74 3.82 5.89
N VAL A 136 7.71 4.44 5.23
CA VAL A 136 8.99 4.85 5.82
C VAL A 136 8.81 6.11 6.67
N GLY A 137 7.95 7.03 6.24
CA GLY A 137 7.64 8.22 7.02
C GLY A 137 6.86 9.28 6.26
N LEU A 138 6.47 10.32 6.98
CA LEU A 138 5.81 11.50 6.44
C LEU A 138 6.84 12.64 6.33
N LYS A 139 6.88 13.31 5.18
CA LYS A 139 7.57 14.59 5.01
C LYS A 139 6.56 15.69 4.70
N ILE A 140 6.67 16.82 5.38
CA ILE A 140 5.91 18.02 5.02
C ILE A 140 6.70 18.88 4.03
N LYS A 141 6.16 19.02 2.81
CA LYS A 141 6.76 19.82 1.73
C LYS A 141 5.88 21.04 1.42
N LYS A 142 6.44 21.99 0.66
CA LYS A 142 5.74 23.22 0.26
C LYS A 142 5.30 23.12 -1.19
N ARG A 143 4.05 23.51 -1.45
CA ARG A 143 3.52 23.66 -2.81
C ARG A 143 4.32 24.70 -3.59
N LEU A 144 4.43 24.53 -4.90
CA LEU A 144 5.13 25.47 -5.77
C LEU A 144 4.30 26.70 -6.09
N ASP A 145 2.96 26.56 -6.16
CA ASP A 145 2.07 27.65 -6.55
C ASP A 145 1.93 28.75 -5.47
N ASN A 146 1.72 28.36 -4.21
CA ASN A 146 1.38 29.28 -3.11
C ASN A 146 2.17 29.01 -1.82
N GLY A 147 3.07 28.03 -1.81
CA GLY A 147 3.91 27.71 -0.65
C GLY A 147 3.20 27.02 0.51
N GLN A 148 1.91 26.69 0.40
CA GLN A 148 1.16 25.98 1.44
C GLN A 148 1.78 24.59 1.70
N PRO A 149 1.77 24.11 2.95
CA PRO A 149 2.32 22.80 3.27
C PRO A 149 1.39 21.68 2.79
N TYR A 150 1.98 20.60 2.26
CA TYR A 150 1.28 19.40 1.81
C TYR A 150 2.03 18.12 2.27
N PHE A 151 1.36 16.97 2.18
CA PHE A 151 1.90 15.68 2.61
C PHE A 151 2.70 14.97 1.50
N SER A 152 3.92 14.54 1.84
CA SER A 152 4.75 13.66 1.03
C SER A 152 4.97 12.35 1.77
N LEU A 153 4.41 11.27 1.23
CA LEU A 153 4.37 9.95 1.85
C LEU A 153 5.53 9.12 1.34
N ASN A 154 6.51 8.79 2.18
CA ASN A 154 7.64 7.97 1.76
C ASN A 154 7.32 6.50 1.93
N TYR A 155 7.30 5.76 0.82
CA TYR A 155 7.13 4.31 0.80
C TYR A 155 8.40 3.58 0.37
N ALA A 156 8.59 2.37 0.86
CA ALA A 156 9.65 1.45 0.46
C ALA A 156 9.09 0.12 -0.04
N GLY A 157 9.96 -0.70 -0.64
CA GLY A 157 9.62 -2.01 -1.22
C GLY A 157 8.82 -2.96 -0.31
N PRO A 158 9.06 -3.02 1.02
CA PRO A 158 8.29 -3.86 1.94
C PRO A 158 6.78 -3.57 1.96
N VAL A 159 6.32 -2.42 1.44
CA VAL A 159 4.89 -2.11 1.26
C VAL A 159 4.15 -3.18 0.44
N ARG A 160 4.86 -3.92 -0.42
CA ARG A 160 4.29 -5.06 -1.17
C ARG A 160 3.66 -6.10 -0.25
N GLY A 161 4.24 -6.32 0.92
CA GLY A 161 3.77 -7.29 1.92
C GLY A 161 2.39 -6.95 2.52
N ALA A 162 1.98 -5.68 2.48
CA ALA A 162 0.63 -5.27 2.88
C ALA A 162 -0.45 -5.75 1.90
N GLY A 163 -0.06 -5.99 0.64
CA GLY A 163 -0.96 -6.18 -0.48
C GLY A 163 -1.57 -4.87 -1.00
N GLY A 164 -1.97 -4.87 -2.27
CA GLY A 164 -2.42 -3.65 -2.96
C GLY A 164 -3.61 -2.94 -2.32
N THR A 165 -4.54 -3.66 -1.67
CA THR A 165 -5.68 -2.99 -1.01
C THR A 165 -5.20 -2.14 0.16
N ALA A 166 -4.38 -2.70 1.05
CA ALA A 166 -3.93 -1.99 2.23
C ALA A 166 -2.96 -0.86 1.86
N ALA A 167 -2.08 -1.07 0.87
CA ALA A 167 -1.22 -0.03 0.33
C ALA A 167 -2.03 1.16 -0.21
N ALA A 168 -3.04 0.91 -1.04
CA ALA A 168 -3.91 1.97 -1.57
C ALA A 168 -4.73 2.67 -0.47
N THR A 169 -5.28 1.91 0.49
CA THR A 169 -6.02 2.47 1.61
C THR A 169 -5.12 3.28 2.56
N SER A 170 -3.81 2.98 2.65
CA SER A 170 -2.87 3.79 3.42
C SER A 170 -2.69 5.21 2.83
N VAL A 171 -2.77 5.34 1.50
CA VAL A 171 -2.76 6.66 0.83
C VAL A 171 -4.06 7.42 1.13
N LEU A 172 -5.21 6.74 1.06
CA LEU A 172 -6.51 7.31 1.46
C LEU A 172 -6.52 7.78 2.91
N LEU A 173 -5.98 6.96 3.82
CA LEU A 173 -5.84 7.26 5.23
C LEU A 173 -4.97 8.50 5.44
N SER A 174 -3.85 8.59 4.72
CA SER A 174 -2.94 9.72 4.82
C SER A 174 -3.58 11.01 4.33
N ASP A 175 -4.34 10.93 3.24
CA ASP A 175 -5.14 12.06 2.76
C ASP A 175 -6.25 12.46 3.74
N TYR A 176 -6.87 11.49 4.42
CA TYR A 176 -7.83 11.78 5.47
C TYR A 176 -7.20 12.56 6.63
N VAL A 177 -6.02 12.13 7.09
CA VAL A 177 -5.26 12.87 8.12
C VAL A 177 -4.87 14.25 7.60
N ARG A 178 -4.41 14.38 6.35
CA ARG A 178 -4.09 15.68 5.70
C ARG A 178 -5.27 16.65 5.79
N VAL A 179 -6.47 16.19 5.39
CA VAL A 179 -7.70 17.00 5.43
C VAL A 179 -8.04 17.42 6.86
N LYS A 180 -8.01 16.49 7.83
CA LYS A 180 -8.34 16.81 9.23
C LYS A 180 -7.33 17.72 9.92
N MET A 181 -6.08 17.70 9.44
CA MET A 181 -5.00 18.53 9.98
C MET A 181 -4.78 19.83 9.20
N GLY A 182 -5.56 20.08 8.14
CA GLY A 182 -5.61 21.36 7.43
C GLY A 182 -4.46 21.59 6.44
N TYR A 183 -3.93 20.54 5.83
CA TYR A 183 -2.85 20.63 4.84
C TYR A 183 -3.39 20.66 3.41
N ALA A 184 -2.70 21.38 2.52
CA ALA A 184 -3.12 21.56 1.14
C ALA A 184 -2.88 20.31 0.29
N GLU A 185 -3.58 20.23 -0.85
CA GLU A 185 -3.40 19.15 -1.83
C GLU A 185 -2.06 19.30 -2.56
N TYR A 186 -1.48 18.16 -2.97
CA TYR A 186 -0.27 18.12 -3.77
C TYR A 186 -0.47 18.76 -5.16
N ASP A 187 0.48 19.58 -5.59
CA ASP A 187 0.49 20.28 -6.88
C ASP A 187 1.60 19.74 -7.80
N PRO A 188 1.42 18.58 -8.44
CA PRO A 188 2.44 18.00 -9.30
C PRO A 188 2.71 18.87 -10.54
N THR A 189 3.98 19.05 -10.88
CA THR A 189 4.40 19.57 -12.19
C THR A 189 4.25 18.52 -13.27
N GLU A 190 4.18 18.96 -14.53
CA GLU A 190 4.18 18.05 -15.69
C GLU A 190 5.38 17.10 -15.70
N GLU A 191 6.54 17.56 -15.24
CA GLU A 191 7.74 16.76 -15.19
C GLU A 191 7.67 15.67 -14.12
N GLU A 192 7.11 15.97 -12.95
CA GLU A 192 6.83 14.98 -11.90
C GLU A 192 5.80 13.95 -12.37
N VAL A 193 4.74 14.37 -13.06
CA VAL A 193 3.73 13.48 -13.62
C VAL A 193 4.36 12.48 -14.59
N LYS A 194 5.18 12.96 -15.53
CA LYS A 194 5.89 12.10 -16.49
C LYS A 194 6.93 11.21 -15.81
N ARG A 195 7.59 11.71 -14.75
CA ARG A 195 8.50 10.92 -13.93
C ARG A 195 7.80 9.72 -13.30
N PHE A 196 6.57 9.84 -12.79
CA PHE A 196 5.81 8.68 -12.31
C PHE A 196 5.59 7.63 -13.40
N ALA A 197 5.23 8.07 -14.60
CA ALA A 197 5.05 7.14 -15.73
C ALA A 197 6.35 6.43 -16.09
N THR A 198 7.42 7.18 -16.30
CA THR A 198 8.75 6.62 -16.62
C THR A 198 9.22 5.64 -15.55
N GLU A 199 9.12 5.99 -14.27
CA GLU A 199 9.59 5.16 -13.17
C GLU A 199 8.80 3.85 -13.04
N ILE A 200 7.47 3.88 -13.24
CA ILE A 200 6.63 2.68 -13.23
C ILE A 200 6.94 1.76 -14.42
N HIS A 201 7.15 2.31 -15.62
CA HIS A 201 7.54 1.53 -16.79
C HIS A 201 8.94 0.92 -16.62
N ASP A 202 9.92 1.71 -16.19
CA ASP A 202 11.28 1.24 -15.91
C ASP A 202 11.29 0.16 -14.84
N TYR A 203 10.52 0.32 -13.76
CA TYR A 203 10.41 -0.70 -12.71
C TYR A 203 9.79 -2.00 -13.24
N HIS A 204 8.72 -1.92 -14.03
CA HIS A 204 8.09 -3.09 -14.63
C HIS A 204 9.04 -3.87 -15.54
N GLU A 205 9.76 -3.16 -16.40
CA GLU A 205 10.58 -3.77 -17.44
C GLU A 205 11.96 -4.24 -16.93
N ARG A 206 12.55 -3.53 -15.97
CA ARG A 206 13.96 -3.70 -15.60
C ARG A 206 14.16 -4.26 -14.19
N VAL A 207 13.12 -4.26 -13.34
CA VAL A 207 13.23 -4.66 -11.94
C VAL A 207 12.33 -5.85 -11.63
N THR A 208 11.01 -5.68 -11.72
CA THR A 208 10.06 -6.76 -11.44
C THR A 208 8.72 -6.50 -12.09
N ASN A 209 8.09 -7.58 -12.56
CA ASN A 209 6.76 -7.50 -13.16
C ASN A 209 5.72 -7.12 -12.11
N LEU A 210 5.09 -5.97 -12.34
CA LEU A 210 3.93 -5.51 -11.60
C LEU A 210 2.72 -6.41 -11.86
N GLN A 211 1.94 -6.71 -10.83
CA GLN A 211 0.67 -7.45 -10.96
C GLN A 211 -0.35 -6.73 -11.83
N TYR A 212 -0.30 -5.40 -11.85
CA TYR A 212 -1.04 -4.54 -12.75
C TYR A 212 -0.07 -3.54 -13.36
N HIS A 213 0.05 -3.56 -14.67
CA HIS A 213 0.85 -2.58 -15.41
C HIS A 213 -0.10 -1.54 -16.01
N PRO A 214 -0.34 -0.41 -15.32
CA PRO A 214 -1.20 0.66 -15.83
C PRO A 214 -0.59 1.27 -17.09
N SER A 215 -1.44 1.78 -17.99
CA SER A 215 -0.96 2.58 -19.12
C SER A 215 -0.41 3.92 -18.65
N THR A 216 0.36 4.58 -19.52
CA THR A 216 0.85 5.94 -19.27
C THR A 216 -0.30 6.90 -18.95
N GLU A 217 -1.41 6.82 -19.68
CA GLU A 217 -2.59 7.66 -19.44
C GLU A 217 -3.22 7.41 -18.06
N GLU A 218 -3.27 6.15 -17.60
CA GLU A 218 -3.75 5.83 -16.25
C GLU A 218 -2.82 6.41 -15.17
N ILE A 219 -1.51 6.28 -15.36
CA ILE A 219 -0.51 6.78 -14.41
C ILE A 219 -0.57 8.30 -14.32
N GLU A 220 -0.57 8.98 -15.47
CA GLU A 220 -0.62 10.43 -15.51
C GLU A 220 -1.93 10.97 -14.93
N PHE A 221 -3.05 10.30 -15.19
CA PHE A 221 -4.33 10.66 -14.57
C PHE A 221 -4.23 10.57 -13.04
N LEU A 222 -3.75 9.46 -12.49
CA LEU A 222 -3.63 9.31 -11.04
C LEU A 222 -2.65 10.30 -10.44
N ALA A 223 -1.47 10.48 -11.06
CA ALA A 223 -0.44 11.37 -10.56
C ALA A 223 -0.94 12.82 -10.42
N ARG A 224 -1.89 13.26 -11.26
CA ARG A 224 -2.49 14.60 -11.22
C ARG A 224 -3.58 14.77 -10.18
N HIS A 225 -4.29 13.69 -9.83
CA HIS A 225 -5.51 13.78 -9.03
C HIS A 225 -5.35 13.25 -7.60
N VAL A 226 -4.33 12.44 -7.33
CA VAL A 226 -4.06 11.99 -5.95
C VAL A 226 -3.60 13.20 -5.12
N PRO A 227 -4.31 13.57 -4.03
CA PRO A 227 -4.11 14.82 -3.29
C PRO A 227 -2.86 14.84 -2.38
N VAL A 228 -2.12 13.74 -2.33
CA VAL A 228 -0.90 13.58 -1.53
C VAL A 228 0.22 13.11 -2.45
N GLU A 229 1.46 13.56 -2.20
CA GLU A 229 2.59 13.09 -2.99
C GLU A 229 2.97 11.69 -2.54
N ILE A 230 2.87 10.71 -3.44
CA ILE A 230 3.42 9.38 -3.21
C ILE A 230 4.91 9.43 -3.56
N ASN A 231 5.74 9.36 -2.53
CA ASN A 231 7.18 9.42 -2.61
C ASN A 231 7.81 8.15 -2.01
N GLY A 232 9.14 8.07 -1.95
CA GLY A 232 9.81 6.88 -1.46
C GLY A 232 11.31 6.91 -1.64
N ASP A 233 11.96 5.98 -0.96
CA ASP A 233 13.41 5.81 -1.04
C ASP A 233 13.82 5.11 -2.34
N PRO A 234 15.04 5.35 -2.83
CA PRO A 234 15.58 4.66 -4.02
C PRO A 234 15.91 3.20 -3.71
N THR A 235 14.91 2.32 -3.77
CA THR A 235 15.07 0.89 -3.46
C THR A 235 15.92 0.16 -4.48
N GLU A 236 15.97 0.62 -5.73
CA GLU A 236 16.62 -0.09 -6.83
C GLU A 236 17.92 0.54 -7.26
N LYS A 237 18.86 -0.27 -7.76
CA LYS A 237 20.18 0.22 -8.24
C LYS A 237 20.08 1.00 -9.54
N PHE A 238 19.01 0.80 -10.30
CA PHE A 238 18.82 1.39 -11.61
C PHE A 238 18.34 2.85 -11.50
N GLU A 239 18.89 3.69 -12.38
CA GLU A 239 18.35 5.02 -12.62
C GLU A 239 17.15 4.99 -13.57
N VAL A 240 16.27 5.98 -13.41
CA VAL A 240 15.20 6.26 -14.37
C VAL A 240 15.78 6.63 -15.73
N SER A 241 15.09 6.20 -16.78
CA SER A 241 15.49 6.41 -18.17
C SER A 241 15.35 7.88 -18.60
N GLN A 242 14.36 8.61 -18.06
CA GLN A 242 14.04 10.00 -18.36
C GLN A 242 13.57 10.76 -17.10
N HIS A 243 13.45 12.08 -17.18
CA HIS A 243 12.96 12.96 -16.10
C HIS A 243 13.82 12.89 -14.82
N LYS A 244 15.13 13.14 -15.00
CA LYS A 244 16.13 13.21 -13.93
C LYS A 244 16.23 14.62 -13.35
N ASP A 245 16.79 14.73 -12.15
CA ASP A 245 17.16 15.98 -11.48
C ASP A 245 15.96 16.92 -11.21
N ILE A 246 14.81 16.32 -10.87
CA ILE A 246 13.60 17.06 -10.50
C ILE A 246 13.75 17.62 -9.09
N PRO A 247 13.58 18.93 -8.84
CA PRO A 247 13.88 19.58 -7.56
C PRO A 247 13.19 18.97 -6.33
N ARG A 248 11.96 18.47 -6.49
CA ARG A 248 11.17 17.86 -5.40
C ARG A 248 11.43 16.36 -5.23
N ILE A 249 12.20 15.73 -6.11
CA ILE A 249 12.53 14.30 -6.04
C ILE A 249 14.03 14.16 -5.77
N GLU A 250 14.37 13.74 -4.57
CA GLU A 250 15.75 13.71 -4.05
C GLU A 250 16.68 12.69 -4.74
N THR A 251 16.18 11.92 -5.71
CA THR A 251 16.92 10.82 -6.34
C THR A 251 16.57 10.60 -7.81
N ASN A 252 17.55 10.14 -8.59
CA ASN A 252 17.36 9.65 -9.96
C ASN A 252 17.22 8.13 -10.05
N ARG A 253 17.32 7.42 -8.92
CA ARG A 253 17.12 5.97 -8.86
C ARG A 253 15.64 5.63 -8.74
N ILE A 254 15.29 4.44 -9.23
CA ILE A 254 13.91 3.95 -9.19
C ILE A 254 13.47 3.70 -7.73
N ARG A 255 12.34 4.29 -7.38
CA ARG A 255 11.68 4.18 -6.07
C ARG A 255 10.58 3.11 -6.14
N GLY A 256 10.94 1.86 -5.85
CA GLY A 256 10.04 0.71 -6.03
C GLY A 256 8.77 0.77 -5.16
N GLY A 257 8.84 1.37 -3.96
CA GLY A 257 7.67 1.58 -3.10
C GLY A 257 6.57 2.39 -3.79
N ILE A 258 6.94 3.44 -4.51
CA ILE A 258 6.00 4.27 -5.30
C ILE A 258 5.36 3.45 -6.41
N CYS A 259 6.17 2.69 -7.15
CA CYS A 259 5.68 1.87 -8.25
C CYS A 259 4.62 0.87 -7.77
N LEU A 260 4.86 0.23 -6.62
CA LEU A 260 3.93 -0.71 -6.01
C LEU A 260 2.64 -0.01 -5.53
N VAL A 261 2.75 1.12 -4.83
CA VAL A 261 1.58 1.86 -4.31
C VAL A 261 0.72 2.44 -5.44
N MET A 262 1.34 3.03 -6.47
CA MET A 262 0.62 3.60 -7.61
C MET A 262 -0.02 2.50 -8.48
N ALA A 263 0.75 1.47 -8.85
CA ALA A 263 0.30 0.48 -9.82
C ALA A 263 -0.49 -0.68 -9.19
N GLU A 264 0.10 -1.41 -8.24
CA GLU A 264 -0.55 -2.55 -7.57
C GLU A 264 -1.54 -2.09 -6.48
N GLY A 265 -1.38 -0.87 -5.98
CA GLY A 265 -2.30 -0.22 -5.05
C GLY A 265 -3.43 0.51 -5.77
N ILE A 266 -3.28 1.81 -5.97
CA ILE A 266 -4.37 2.69 -6.41
C ILE A 266 -4.94 2.24 -7.76
N ALA A 267 -4.10 2.07 -8.78
CA ALA A 267 -4.57 1.75 -10.13
C ALA A 267 -5.27 0.37 -10.20
N GLN A 268 -4.67 -0.67 -9.60
CA GLN A 268 -5.26 -2.01 -9.60
C GLN A 268 -6.50 -2.11 -8.71
N LYS A 269 -6.51 -1.45 -7.55
CA LYS A 269 -7.57 -1.58 -6.55
C LYS A 269 -8.63 -0.47 -6.60
N ALA A 270 -8.53 0.47 -7.55
CA ALA A 270 -9.49 1.56 -7.75
C ALA A 270 -10.97 1.12 -7.66
N PRO A 271 -11.43 0.00 -8.26
CA PRO A 271 -12.82 -0.43 -8.14
C PRO A 271 -13.25 -0.72 -6.69
N LYS A 272 -12.33 -1.30 -5.90
CA LYS A 272 -12.58 -1.65 -4.50
C LYS A 272 -12.54 -0.40 -3.61
N LEU A 273 -11.63 0.53 -3.89
CA LEU A 273 -11.56 1.83 -3.21
C LEU A 273 -12.84 2.61 -3.44
N TRP A 274 -13.21 2.80 -4.71
CA TRP A 274 -14.38 3.57 -5.10
C TRP A 274 -15.68 2.97 -4.53
N LYS A 275 -15.86 1.65 -4.57
CA LYS A 275 -17.02 0.97 -3.98
C LYS A 275 -17.23 1.30 -2.49
N ARG A 276 -16.15 1.56 -1.74
CA ARG A 276 -16.23 1.96 -0.33
C ARG A 276 -16.43 3.47 -0.20
N LEU A 277 -15.61 4.26 -0.88
CA LEU A 277 -15.62 5.72 -0.80
C LEU A 277 -16.90 6.36 -1.33
N SER A 278 -17.55 5.76 -2.33
CA SER A 278 -18.82 6.25 -2.84
C SER A 278 -19.95 6.20 -1.79
N VAL A 279 -19.77 5.41 -0.72
CA VAL A 279 -20.76 5.26 0.36
C VAL A 279 -20.51 6.25 1.50
N TRP A 280 -19.26 6.43 1.92
CA TRP A 280 -18.95 7.20 3.15
C TRP A 280 -17.87 8.29 2.97
N GLY A 281 -17.24 8.39 1.80
CA GLY A 281 -16.12 9.30 1.58
C GLY A 281 -16.49 10.77 1.82
N LYS A 282 -17.66 11.18 1.30
CA LYS A 282 -18.18 12.55 1.48
C LYS A 282 -18.47 12.88 2.94
N ASP A 283 -19.05 11.94 3.69
CA ASP A 283 -19.34 12.10 5.13
C ASP A 283 -18.05 12.31 5.94
N MET A 284 -16.94 11.76 5.49
CA MET A 284 -15.63 11.93 6.12
C MET A 284 -14.87 13.18 5.63
N GLY A 285 -15.40 13.92 4.65
CA GLY A 285 -14.76 15.08 4.04
C GLY A 285 -13.68 14.74 3.03
N MET A 286 -13.73 13.55 2.43
CA MET A 286 -12.78 13.08 1.43
C MET A 286 -13.28 13.39 0.03
N ASN A 287 -12.43 13.98 -0.83
CA ASN A 287 -12.76 14.28 -2.21
C ASN A 287 -12.00 13.37 -3.18
N TRP A 288 -12.48 12.13 -3.35
CA TRP A 288 -11.90 11.11 -4.25
C TRP A 288 -12.85 10.75 -5.40
N ASP A 289 -13.75 11.66 -5.77
CA ASP A 289 -14.73 11.44 -6.85
C ASP A 289 -14.05 11.19 -8.21
N PHE A 290 -12.79 11.64 -8.38
CA PHE A 290 -11.96 11.33 -9.55
C PHE A 290 -11.75 9.82 -9.79
N LEU A 291 -11.92 8.98 -8.78
CA LEU A 291 -11.86 7.52 -8.97
C LEU A 291 -12.98 7.01 -9.87
N ALA A 292 -14.14 7.66 -9.89
CA ALA A 292 -15.21 7.32 -10.83
C ALA A 292 -14.76 7.56 -12.28
N GLU A 293 -14.17 8.72 -12.54
CA GLU A 293 -13.61 9.09 -13.85
C GLU A 293 -12.46 8.17 -14.25
N PHE A 294 -11.58 7.84 -13.30
CA PHE A 294 -10.50 6.89 -13.51
C PHE A 294 -11.03 5.51 -13.93
N LEU A 295 -12.10 5.01 -13.30
CA LEU A 295 -12.70 3.73 -13.67
C LEU A 295 -13.28 3.74 -15.09
N GLU A 296 -13.87 4.85 -15.53
CA GLU A 296 -14.30 5.00 -16.92
C GLU A 296 -13.11 5.05 -17.88
N LEU A 297 -12.02 5.74 -17.53
CA LEU A 297 -10.77 5.73 -18.27
C LEU A 297 -10.22 4.30 -18.42
N GLN A 298 -10.20 3.51 -17.34
CA GLN A 298 -9.76 2.11 -17.37
C GLN A 298 -10.61 1.26 -18.34
N LYS A 299 -11.93 1.44 -18.34
CA LYS A 299 -12.83 0.73 -19.27
C LYS A 299 -12.55 1.11 -20.71
N GLN A 300 -12.40 2.41 -21.00
CA GLN A 300 -12.10 2.90 -22.36
C GLN A 300 -10.77 2.35 -22.88
N ILE A 301 -9.73 2.31 -22.04
CA ILE A 301 -8.42 1.77 -22.42
C ILE A 301 -8.50 0.27 -22.68
N LYS A 302 -9.23 -0.48 -21.85
CA LYS A 302 -9.43 -1.93 -22.06
C LYS A 302 -10.18 -2.21 -23.35
N ALA A 303 -11.28 -1.50 -23.63
CA ALA A 303 -12.02 -1.63 -24.88
C ALA A 303 -11.14 -1.33 -26.11
N LYS A 304 -10.36 -0.25 -26.07
CA LYS A 304 -9.40 0.07 -27.16
C LYS A 304 -8.34 -1.01 -27.36
N ARG A 305 -7.87 -1.66 -26.29
CA ARG A 305 -6.90 -2.76 -26.36
C ARG A 305 -7.52 -4.02 -26.96
N GLU A 306 -8.78 -4.32 -26.67
CA GLU A 306 -9.52 -5.45 -27.25
C GLU A 306 -9.75 -5.26 -28.75
N VAL A 307 -10.24 -4.09 -29.18
CA VAL A 307 -10.42 -3.76 -30.60
C VAL A 307 -9.09 -3.86 -31.36
N LYS A 308 -7.97 -3.37 -30.79
CA LYS A 308 -6.64 -3.50 -31.41
C LYS A 308 -6.15 -4.96 -31.49
N LYS A 309 -6.56 -5.83 -30.56
CA LYS A 309 -6.22 -7.27 -30.60
C LYS A 309 -7.02 -7.99 -31.68
N GLU A 310 -8.32 -7.69 -31.80
CA GLU A 310 -9.21 -8.24 -32.82
C GLU A 310 -8.74 -7.86 -34.23
N ALA A 311 -8.43 -6.58 -34.46
CA ALA A 311 -7.88 -6.10 -35.72
C ALA A 311 -6.54 -6.79 -36.09
N LYS A 312 -5.63 -6.97 -35.12
CA LYS A 312 -4.36 -7.70 -35.33
C LYS A 312 -4.55 -9.20 -35.55
N SER A 313 -5.63 -9.80 -35.08
CA SER A 313 -5.96 -11.21 -35.37
C SER A 313 -6.59 -11.36 -36.75
N GLU A 314 -7.39 -10.40 -37.22
CA GLU A 314 -7.95 -10.39 -38.57
C GLU A 314 -6.89 -10.10 -39.64
N GLU A 315 -5.90 -9.24 -39.37
CA GLU A 315 -4.74 -9.03 -40.26
C GLU A 315 -3.81 -10.25 -40.34
N LYS A 316 -3.88 -11.18 -39.38
CA LYS A 316 -3.16 -12.46 -39.40
C LYS A 316 -3.97 -13.57 -40.09
N LEU A 317 -4.70 -13.24 -41.16
CA LEU A 317 -5.23 -14.25 -42.09
C LEU A 317 -4.05 -15.07 -42.66
N THR A 318 -4.19 -16.39 -42.55
CA THR A 318 -3.20 -17.40 -42.92
C THR A 318 -2.74 -17.24 -44.38
N PRO A 319 -1.47 -17.54 -44.71
CA PRO A 319 -1.09 -17.68 -46.11
C PRO A 319 -1.96 -18.79 -46.72
N THR A 320 -2.74 -18.44 -47.73
CA THR A 320 -3.58 -19.35 -48.49
C THR A 320 -2.68 -20.37 -49.18
N VAL A 321 -2.46 -21.52 -48.54
CA VAL A 321 -1.76 -22.64 -49.19
C VAL A 321 -2.75 -23.25 -50.17
N PHE A 322 -2.69 -22.82 -51.43
CA PHE A 322 -3.33 -23.55 -52.53
C PHE A 322 -2.71 -24.95 -52.58
N PRO A 323 -3.50 -26.04 -52.50
CA PRO A 323 -2.95 -27.38 -52.65
C PRO A 323 -2.63 -27.61 -54.13
N VAL A 324 -1.40 -27.34 -54.54
CA VAL A 324 -0.84 -27.84 -55.81
C VAL A 324 -0.40 -29.29 -55.57
N PHE A 325 -1.35 -30.21 -55.58
CA PHE A 325 -1.06 -31.65 -55.64
C PHE A 325 -2.04 -32.33 -56.58
N LEU A 326 -1.90 -32.05 -57.87
CA LEU A 326 -2.34 -32.93 -58.95
C LEU A 326 -1.83 -32.36 -60.26
N LEU A 327 -0.56 -32.62 -60.59
CA LEU A 327 -0.11 -32.83 -61.97
C LEU A 327 1.36 -33.27 -61.97
N SER A 328 1.60 -34.58 -62.06
CA SER A 328 2.61 -35.20 -62.93
C SER A 328 2.88 -36.62 -62.47
N ALA A 329 2.06 -37.57 -62.95
CA ALA A 329 2.45 -38.97 -63.02
C ALA A 329 3.56 -39.08 -64.08
N LEU A 330 4.81 -38.97 -63.65
CA LEU A 330 5.99 -39.26 -64.47
C LEU A 330 6.32 -40.74 -64.34
N ILE A 331 5.97 -41.42 -65.43
CA ILE A 331 6.40 -42.73 -65.90
C ILE A 331 7.88 -42.98 -65.58
N LEU A 332 8.17 -44.06 -64.83
CA LEU A 332 9.48 -44.68 -64.78
C LEU A 332 9.33 -46.14 -65.27
N PRO A 333 10.10 -46.59 -66.29
CA PRO A 333 10.08 -47.97 -66.75
C PRO A 333 11.00 -48.87 -65.90
N PRO A 334 10.82 -50.20 -65.94
CA PRO A 334 11.60 -51.12 -65.12
C PRO A 334 12.87 -51.64 -65.81
N CYS A 335 13.83 -52.03 -64.97
CA CYS A 335 14.89 -53.04 -65.16
C CYS A 335 16.20 -52.70 -65.89
N ARG A 336 17.30 -53.02 -65.17
CA ARG A 336 18.54 -53.79 -65.50
C ARG A 336 19.71 -53.18 -64.68
N TYR A 337 20.55 -53.89 -63.94
CA TYR A 337 20.98 -55.29 -63.86
C TYR A 337 21.14 -55.72 -62.40
#